data_AF-A0A1F6EKE0-F1
#
_entry.id   AF-A0A1F6EKE0-F1
#
_cell.length_a   1.000
_cell.length_b   1.000
_cell.length_c   1.000
_cell.angle_alpha   90.00
_cell.angle_beta   90.00
_cell.angle_gamma   90.00
#
_symmetry.space_group_name_H-M   'P 1'
#
loop_
_entity.id
_entity.type
_entity.pdbx_description
1 polymer ?
#
loop_
_entity_poly.entity_id
_entity_poly.type
_entity_poly.pdbx_seq_one_letter_code
_entity_poly.pdbx_strand_id
1 'polypeptide(L)'
;MRPAYVVQIVTPKKFILNGLWFGPKKPKRAIIFVHGLTGSAFSMQRTVGALVDAKTAVITFNNRGFEQITSIKRMRGQKTEYVTAGAAHERFTDCSDDIQGAVNTVRKAGVKNVYLAGHSTGCQKAYYWASKSKGGRSVKGIVLLGPLSDYAIALAEDTKGSLKKSIAHARKLVKSGKPHELMPKDVGPWFVCDAQRFLSLYTPESVEDTFPYGQKKNPKLMNSVSVPTLVLLAGADEHGDRPAREIVRWFEKHLNNGRVAIVPRVQHSFHGGEKVVAREIRRFVTK
;
A
#
# COMPACT_ATOMS: atom_id res chain seq x y z
N MET A 1 -24.13 -1.53 14.28
CA MET A 1 -23.57 -0.83 13.09
C MET A 1 -22.68 0.31 13.55
N ARG A 2 -21.62 0.66 12.80
CA ARG A 2 -20.75 1.80 13.11
C ARG A 2 -21.01 2.93 12.11
N PRO A 3 -20.97 4.21 12.51
CA PRO A 3 -21.11 5.33 11.57
C PRO A 3 -20.00 5.31 10.51
N ALA A 4 -20.41 5.44 9.25
CA ALA A 4 -19.53 5.63 8.10
C ALA A 4 -20.11 6.75 7.22
N TYR A 5 -19.25 7.61 6.69
CA TYR A 5 -19.62 8.70 5.78
C TYR A 5 -18.89 8.54 4.46
N VAL A 6 -19.58 8.75 3.35
CA VAL A 6 -18.94 8.83 2.04
C VAL A 6 -18.06 10.06 1.99
N VAL A 7 -16.83 9.91 1.49
CA VAL A 7 -15.91 11.01 1.25
C VAL A 7 -15.38 10.96 -0.18
N GLN A 8 -15.22 12.13 -0.79
CA GLN A 8 -14.50 12.30 -2.05
C GLN A 8 -13.14 12.92 -1.78
N ILE A 9 -12.09 12.23 -2.22
CA ILE A 9 -10.72 12.69 -2.10
C ILE A 9 -10.30 13.28 -3.43
N VAL A 10 -10.01 14.59 -3.42
CA VAL A 10 -9.45 15.27 -4.58
C VAL A 10 -7.94 15.30 -4.44
N THR A 11 -7.24 14.63 -5.35
CA THR A 11 -5.77 14.60 -5.35
C THR A 11 -5.19 15.92 -5.88
N PRO A 12 -3.91 16.24 -5.59
CA PRO A 12 -3.24 17.38 -6.22
C PRO A 12 -3.31 17.39 -7.75
N LYS A 13 -3.15 16.24 -8.43
CA LYS A 13 -3.34 16.09 -9.89
C LYS A 13 -4.82 15.99 -10.32
N LYS A 14 -5.75 16.28 -9.41
CA LYS A 14 -7.20 16.42 -9.63
C LYS A 14 -7.95 15.13 -9.96
N PHE A 15 -7.44 13.98 -9.57
CA PHE A 15 -8.24 12.75 -9.54
C PHE A 15 -9.25 12.81 -8.41
N ILE A 16 -10.43 12.22 -8.61
CA ILE A 16 -11.49 12.11 -7.62
C ILE A 16 -11.56 10.64 -7.18
N LEU A 17 -11.11 10.36 -5.97
CA LEU A 17 -11.08 9.02 -5.39
C LEU A 17 -12.22 8.89 -4.37
N ASN A 18 -12.99 7.81 -4.49
CA ASN A 18 -14.09 7.51 -3.57
C ASN A 18 -13.54 6.83 -2.31
N GLY A 19 -14.06 7.20 -1.15
CA GLY A 19 -13.67 6.61 0.12
C GLY A 19 -14.74 6.70 1.19
N LEU A 20 -14.40 6.16 2.36
CA LEU A 20 -15.25 6.11 3.52
C LEU A 20 -14.52 6.67 4.74
N TRP A 21 -15.23 7.46 5.53
CA TRP A 21 -14.80 7.95 6.83
C TRP A 21 -15.54 7.20 7.92
N PHE A 22 -14.84 6.34 8.65
CA PHE A 22 -15.37 5.59 9.77
C PHE A 22 -15.08 6.29 11.10
N GLY A 23 -16.09 6.39 11.97
CA GLY A 23 -15.94 6.98 13.30
C GLY A 23 -16.44 8.43 13.43
N PRO A 24 -15.97 9.19 14.43
CA PRO A 24 -16.49 10.53 14.70
C PRO A 24 -16.09 11.52 13.61
N LYS A 25 -16.96 12.50 13.31
CA LYS A 25 -16.69 13.57 12.33
C LYS A 25 -15.58 14.54 12.76
N LYS A 26 -15.33 14.64 14.08
CA LYS A 26 -14.30 15.50 14.69
C LYS A 26 -13.37 14.68 15.59
N PRO A 27 -12.54 13.78 15.03
CA PRO A 27 -11.67 12.91 15.81
C PRO A 27 -10.45 13.67 16.32
N LYS A 28 -9.84 13.19 17.42
CA LYS A 28 -8.52 13.65 17.87
C LYS A 28 -7.41 13.20 16.91
N ARG A 29 -7.59 12.02 16.29
CA ARG A 29 -6.63 11.42 15.36
C ARG A 29 -7.32 10.69 14.21
N ALA A 30 -6.63 10.59 13.08
CA ALA A 30 -7.11 9.88 11.91
C ALA A 30 -6.04 8.91 11.40
N ILE A 31 -6.47 7.72 11.01
CA ILE A 31 -5.64 6.74 10.32
C ILE A 31 -6.13 6.68 8.87
N ILE A 32 -5.25 6.97 7.92
CA ILE A 32 -5.54 6.78 6.49
C ILE A 32 -5.08 5.38 6.12
N PHE A 33 -6.03 4.53 5.75
CA PHE A 33 -5.80 3.14 5.40
C PHE A 33 -5.64 2.99 3.89
N VAL A 34 -4.49 2.46 3.46
CA VAL A 34 -4.10 2.27 2.06
C VAL A 34 -4.12 0.78 1.74
N HIS A 35 -5.08 0.36 0.92
CA HIS A 35 -5.18 -1.03 0.48
C HIS A 35 -4.08 -1.41 -0.52
N GLY A 36 -3.79 -2.71 -0.60
CA GLY A 36 -2.87 -3.30 -1.58
C GLY A 36 -3.50 -3.60 -2.93
N LEU A 37 -2.78 -4.39 -3.71
CA LEU A 37 -3.06 -4.80 -5.09
C LEU A 37 -4.47 -5.38 -5.19
N THR A 38 -5.26 -4.95 -6.19
CA THR A 38 -6.67 -5.36 -6.44
C THR A 38 -7.66 -5.06 -5.29
N GLY A 39 -7.21 -4.45 -4.20
CA GLY A 39 -8.06 -4.08 -3.06
C GLY A 39 -9.02 -2.92 -3.36
N SER A 40 -9.72 -2.47 -2.32
CA SER A 40 -10.63 -1.32 -2.39
C SER A 40 -10.76 -0.64 -1.02
N ALA A 41 -11.59 0.40 -0.95
CA ALA A 41 -11.98 1.07 0.29
C ALA A 41 -12.65 0.13 1.32
N PHE A 42 -13.05 -1.09 0.93
CA PHE A 42 -13.63 -2.10 1.82
C PHE A 42 -12.63 -3.18 2.26
N SER A 43 -11.41 -3.16 1.73
CA SER A 43 -10.35 -4.07 2.19
C SER A 43 -10.12 -3.93 3.69
N MET A 44 -9.86 -5.05 4.36
CA MET A 44 -9.54 -5.08 5.79
C MET A 44 -10.63 -4.48 6.70
N GLN A 45 -11.91 -4.48 6.27
CA GLN A 45 -13.03 -3.86 6.99
C GLN A 45 -13.15 -4.23 8.48
N ARG A 46 -12.80 -5.47 8.86
CA ARG A 46 -12.83 -5.92 10.26
C ARG A 46 -11.74 -5.24 11.09
N THR A 47 -10.53 -5.13 10.55
CA THR A 47 -9.41 -4.40 11.16
C THR A 47 -9.70 -2.90 11.21
N VAL A 48 -10.19 -2.32 10.12
CA VAL A 48 -10.65 -0.91 10.06
C VAL A 48 -11.70 -0.65 11.13
N GLY A 49 -12.71 -1.51 11.24
CA GLY A 49 -13.70 -1.48 12.30
C GLY A 49 -13.05 -1.55 13.67
N ALA A 50 -12.16 -2.51 13.91
CA ALA A 50 -11.49 -2.67 15.20
C ALA A 50 -10.65 -1.45 15.62
N LEU A 51 -10.20 -0.60 14.70
CA LEU A 51 -9.41 0.61 14.96
C LEU A 51 -10.24 1.83 15.35
N VAL A 52 -11.49 1.91 14.89
CA VAL A 52 -12.37 3.06 15.13
C VAL A 52 -12.78 3.12 16.60
N ASP A 53 -12.67 4.30 17.22
CA ASP A 53 -13.12 4.60 18.59
C ASP A 53 -13.58 6.07 18.72
N ALA A 54 -13.95 6.49 19.93
CA ALA A 54 -14.46 7.85 20.20
C ALA A 54 -13.47 8.99 19.87
N LYS A 55 -12.17 8.70 19.73
CA LYS A 55 -11.09 9.67 19.46
C LYS A 55 -10.39 9.43 18.11
N THR A 56 -10.63 8.29 17.47
CA THR A 56 -9.92 7.81 16.28
C THR A 56 -10.89 7.55 15.15
N ALA A 57 -10.74 8.30 14.05
CA ALA A 57 -11.38 7.98 12.79
C ALA A 57 -10.44 7.16 11.89
N VAL A 58 -11.00 6.36 10.98
CA VAL A 58 -10.26 5.66 9.94
C VAL A 58 -10.83 6.04 8.58
N ILE A 59 -9.96 6.46 7.66
CA ILE A 59 -10.31 6.82 6.30
C ILE A 59 -9.80 5.72 5.40
N THR A 60 -10.70 5.07 4.66
CA THR A 60 -10.35 4.16 3.57
C THR A 60 -10.72 4.82 2.26
N PHE A 61 -10.03 4.46 1.17
CA PHE A 61 -10.34 4.99 -0.15
C PHE A 61 -9.83 4.07 -1.25
N ASN A 62 -10.45 4.15 -2.42
CA ASN A 62 -9.99 3.52 -3.64
C ASN A 62 -8.79 4.31 -4.18
N ASN A 63 -7.56 3.86 -3.94
CA ASN A 63 -6.40 4.40 -4.66
C ASN A 63 -6.45 3.99 -6.14
N ARG A 64 -5.65 4.59 -7.02
CA ARG A 64 -5.74 4.32 -8.48
C ARG A 64 -5.47 2.86 -8.88
N GLY A 65 -4.92 2.04 -8.00
CA GLY A 65 -4.75 0.59 -8.19
C GLY A 65 -5.89 -0.27 -7.63
N PHE A 66 -7.08 0.29 -7.35
CA PHE A 66 -8.23 -0.48 -6.86
C PHE A 66 -8.87 -1.33 -7.96
N GLU A 67 -9.40 -2.49 -7.58
CA GLU A 67 -9.95 -3.48 -8.53
C GLU A 67 -8.92 -3.90 -9.62
N GLN A 68 -9.34 -4.70 -10.58
CA GLN A 68 -8.47 -5.20 -11.65
C GLN A 68 -8.23 -4.13 -12.72
N ILE A 69 -9.31 -3.72 -13.39
CA ILE A 69 -9.35 -2.72 -14.47
C ILE A 69 -10.59 -1.87 -14.20
N THR A 70 -10.43 -0.56 -14.13
CA THR A 70 -11.52 0.36 -13.80
C THR A 70 -11.26 1.73 -14.44
N SER A 71 -12.13 2.70 -14.18
CA SER A 71 -11.91 4.09 -14.61
C SER A 71 -12.12 5.05 -13.45
N ILE A 72 -11.33 6.12 -13.43
CA ILE A 72 -11.37 7.14 -12.37
C ILE A 72 -11.59 8.49 -13.00
N LYS A 73 -12.45 9.27 -12.35
CA LYS A 73 -12.74 10.64 -12.74
C LYS A 73 -11.57 11.56 -12.42
N ARG A 74 -11.16 12.39 -13.38
CA ARG A 74 -10.17 13.45 -13.22
C ARG A 74 -10.75 14.79 -13.70
N MET A 75 -10.54 15.85 -12.92
CA MET A 75 -10.95 17.20 -13.33
C MET A 75 -9.88 17.86 -14.20
N ARG A 76 -10.30 18.52 -15.27
CA ARG A 76 -9.49 19.38 -16.14
C ARG A 76 -10.20 20.72 -16.35
N GLY A 77 -9.81 21.73 -15.58
CA GLY A 77 -10.53 23.00 -15.54
C GLY A 77 -11.98 22.77 -15.11
N GLN A 78 -12.94 23.19 -15.94
CA GLN A 78 -14.37 22.97 -15.72
C GLN A 78 -14.89 21.62 -16.25
N LYS A 79 -14.09 20.86 -17.00
CA LYS A 79 -14.48 19.57 -17.58
C LYS A 79 -13.99 18.40 -16.73
N THR A 80 -14.60 17.23 -16.92
CA THR A 80 -14.19 15.98 -16.28
C THR A 80 -13.92 14.92 -17.33
N GLU A 81 -12.82 14.21 -17.18
CA GLU A 81 -12.46 13.04 -18.00
C GLU A 81 -12.45 11.78 -17.14
N TYR A 82 -12.65 10.62 -17.77
CA TYR A 82 -12.43 9.32 -17.15
C TYR A 82 -11.10 8.76 -17.66
N VAL A 83 -10.26 8.31 -16.73
CA VAL A 83 -8.93 7.77 -17.01
C VAL A 83 -8.93 6.30 -16.61
N THR A 84 -8.47 5.42 -17.51
CA THR A 84 -8.26 4.01 -17.21
C THR A 84 -7.32 3.85 -16.02
N ALA A 85 -7.71 2.98 -15.10
CA ALA A 85 -7.04 2.75 -13.82
C ALA A 85 -7.21 1.27 -13.41
N GLY A 86 -6.86 0.98 -12.17
CA GLY A 86 -6.93 -0.36 -11.59
C GLY A 86 -5.56 -1.01 -11.50
N ALA A 87 -5.49 -2.10 -10.74
CA ALA A 87 -4.24 -2.81 -10.47
C ALA A 87 -3.49 -3.20 -11.74
N ALA A 88 -4.19 -3.51 -12.83
CA ALA A 88 -3.61 -3.90 -14.11
C ALA A 88 -2.81 -2.78 -14.78
N HIS A 89 -3.22 -1.52 -14.57
CA HIS A 89 -2.67 -0.32 -15.23
C HIS A 89 -1.98 0.63 -14.25
N GLU A 90 -1.85 0.22 -13.00
CA GLU A 90 -1.31 1.08 -11.94
C GLU A 90 0.14 1.46 -12.23
N ARG A 91 0.38 2.77 -12.29
CA ARG A 91 1.72 3.34 -12.19
C ARG A 91 2.02 3.57 -10.72
N PHE A 92 2.85 2.74 -10.12
CA PHE A 92 3.11 2.74 -8.67
C PHE A 92 3.37 4.14 -8.08
N THR A 93 4.16 4.97 -8.78
CA THR A 93 4.55 6.30 -8.28
C THR A 93 3.38 7.29 -8.17
N ASP A 94 2.25 7.06 -8.84
CA ASP A 94 1.05 7.87 -8.71
C ASP A 94 0.37 7.72 -7.34
N CYS A 95 0.69 6.67 -6.57
CA CYS A 95 0.22 6.51 -5.20
C CYS A 95 0.57 7.71 -4.31
N SER A 96 1.64 8.45 -4.64
CA SER A 96 2.04 9.63 -3.89
C SER A 96 1.01 10.76 -3.98
N ASP A 97 0.39 10.92 -5.16
CA ASP A 97 -0.65 11.94 -5.36
C ASP A 97 -1.96 11.51 -4.70
N ASP A 98 -2.27 10.21 -4.72
CA ASP A 98 -3.44 9.64 -4.06
C ASP A 98 -3.39 9.82 -2.53
N ILE A 99 -2.27 9.41 -1.92
CA ILE A 99 -2.05 9.54 -0.47
C ILE A 99 -2.00 11.01 -0.07
N GLN A 100 -1.39 11.89 -0.87
CA GLN A 100 -1.40 13.32 -0.59
C GLN A 100 -2.83 13.89 -0.60
N GLY A 101 -3.68 13.46 -1.54
CA GLY A 101 -5.10 13.80 -1.56
C GLY A 101 -5.79 13.38 -0.26
N ALA A 102 -5.58 12.13 0.18
CA ALA A 102 -6.18 11.61 1.41
C ALA A 102 -5.71 12.38 2.65
N VAL A 103 -4.43 12.70 2.74
CA VAL A 103 -3.85 13.53 3.81
C VAL A 103 -4.49 14.92 3.80
N ASN A 104 -4.61 15.57 2.65
CA ASN A 104 -5.24 16.89 2.52
C ASN A 104 -6.70 16.86 3.00
N THR A 105 -7.47 15.83 2.62
CA THR A 105 -8.86 15.65 3.07
C THR A 105 -8.96 15.55 4.59
N VAL A 106 -8.12 14.74 5.22
CA VAL A 106 -8.07 14.60 6.68
C VAL A 106 -7.66 15.90 7.37
N ARG A 107 -6.69 16.64 6.81
CA ARG A 107 -6.25 17.93 7.33
C ARG A 107 -7.34 19.00 7.22
N LYS A 108 -8.07 19.04 6.11
CA LYS A 108 -9.21 19.94 5.90
C LYS A 108 -10.33 19.71 6.91
N ALA A 109 -10.50 18.48 7.41
CA ALA A 109 -11.40 18.15 8.50
C ALA A 109 -10.88 18.59 9.90
N GLY A 110 -9.73 19.27 9.97
CA GLY A 110 -9.16 19.82 11.20
C GLY A 110 -8.32 18.83 12.02
N VAL A 111 -8.04 17.64 11.50
CA VAL A 111 -7.33 16.60 12.27
C VAL A 111 -5.81 16.85 12.29
N LYS A 112 -5.25 17.00 13.50
CA LYS A 112 -3.81 17.28 13.70
C LYS A 112 -2.94 16.02 13.78
N ASN A 113 -3.47 14.92 14.31
CA ASN A 113 -2.73 13.67 14.46
C ASN A 113 -3.11 12.70 13.35
N VAL A 114 -2.31 12.66 12.29
CA VAL A 114 -2.56 11.83 11.10
C VAL A 114 -1.54 10.71 11.03
N TYR A 115 -2.00 9.49 10.77
CA TYR A 115 -1.19 8.29 10.62
C TYR A 115 -1.54 7.61 9.30
N LEU A 116 -0.59 6.90 8.70
CA LEU A 116 -0.86 5.99 7.57
C LEU A 116 -0.89 4.55 8.06
N ALA A 117 -1.73 3.72 7.46
CA ALA A 117 -1.70 2.28 7.61
C ALA A 117 -1.76 1.64 6.22
N GLY A 118 -0.68 1.03 5.76
CA GLY A 118 -0.64 0.25 4.53
C GLY A 118 -0.90 -1.22 4.82
N HIS A 119 -1.65 -1.90 3.95
CA HIS A 119 -1.79 -3.36 3.95
C HIS A 119 -1.27 -3.94 2.64
N SER A 120 -0.52 -5.05 2.72
CA SER A 120 0.06 -5.72 1.55
C SER A 120 0.87 -4.71 0.72
N THR A 121 0.69 -4.64 -0.60
CA THR A 121 1.37 -3.64 -1.45
C THR A 121 1.04 -2.17 -1.11
N GLY A 122 -0.01 -1.93 -0.32
CA GLY A 122 -0.30 -0.62 0.28
C GLY A 122 0.78 -0.16 1.26
N CYS A 123 1.59 -1.08 1.81
CA CYS A 123 2.77 -0.78 2.61
C CYS A 123 3.82 -0.04 1.79
N GLN A 124 4.15 -0.55 0.60
CA GLN A 124 5.09 0.03 -0.36
C GLN A 124 4.62 1.45 -0.73
N LYS A 125 3.32 1.61 -1.03
CA LYS A 125 2.71 2.91 -1.37
C LYS A 125 2.86 3.93 -0.22
N ALA A 126 2.48 3.53 1.00
CA ALA A 126 2.56 4.40 2.18
C ALA A 126 4.00 4.84 2.47
N TYR A 127 4.94 3.89 2.38
CA TYR A 127 6.35 4.15 2.68
C TYR A 127 7.04 4.95 1.57
N TYR A 128 6.73 4.69 0.30
CA TYR A 128 7.20 5.47 -0.85
C TYR A 128 6.75 6.93 -0.77
N TRP A 129 5.48 7.18 -0.42
CA TRP A 129 5.01 8.56 -0.23
C TRP A 129 5.74 9.25 0.91
N ALA A 130 5.94 8.56 2.05
CA ALA A 130 6.65 9.11 3.20
C ALA A 130 8.12 9.42 2.92
N SER A 131 8.75 8.70 1.97
CA SER A 131 10.13 8.93 1.55
C SER A 131 10.32 10.22 0.75
N LYS A 132 9.24 10.82 0.23
CA LYS A 132 9.29 12.09 -0.50
C LYS A 132 9.40 13.27 0.48
N SER A 133 10.12 14.31 0.07
CA SER A 133 10.57 15.45 0.91
C SER A 133 9.50 16.17 1.75
N LYS A 134 8.21 16.11 1.36
CA LYS A 134 7.07 16.68 2.12
C LYS A 134 6.18 15.63 2.81
N GLY A 135 6.27 14.36 2.42
CA GLY A 135 5.38 13.29 2.89
C GLY A 135 5.65 12.93 4.34
N GLY A 136 6.90 12.60 4.68
CA GLY A 136 7.25 12.14 6.02
C GLY A 136 6.95 13.13 7.15
N ARG A 137 7.04 14.44 6.89
CA ARG A 137 6.73 15.49 7.88
C ARG A 137 5.23 15.70 8.12
N SER A 138 4.38 15.13 7.27
CA SER A 138 2.94 15.38 7.27
C SER A 138 2.15 14.37 8.10
N VAL A 139 2.79 13.33 8.64
CA VAL A 139 2.16 12.27 9.45
C VAL A 139 2.99 11.98 10.69
N LYS A 140 2.33 11.51 11.76
CA LYS A 140 2.97 11.17 13.04
C LYS A 140 3.53 9.75 13.10
N GLY A 141 3.11 8.88 12.18
CA GLY A 141 3.56 7.50 12.15
C GLY A 141 2.97 6.74 10.97
N ILE A 142 3.63 5.63 10.65
CA ILE A 142 3.23 4.70 9.59
C ILE A 142 3.05 3.31 10.21
N VAL A 143 1.99 2.61 9.82
CA VAL A 143 1.77 1.20 10.14
C VAL A 143 1.87 0.41 8.85
N LEU A 144 2.67 -0.65 8.84
CA LEU A 144 2.79 -1.59 7.73
C LEU A 144 2.22 -2.94 8.18
N LEU A 145 1.17 -3.42 7.49
CA LEU A 145 0.50 -4.69 7.75
C LEU A 145 0.83 -5.68 6.63
N GLY A 146 1.65 -6.69 6.95
CA GLY A 146 2.13 -7.68 5.98
C GLY A 146 2.99 -7.08 4.85
N PRO A 147 4.02 -6.26 5.14
CA PRO A 147 4.90 -5.75 4.09
C PRO A 147 5.81 -6.87 3.55
N LEU A 148 5.43 -7.44 2.40
CA LEU A 148 6.24 -8.43 1.68
C LEU A 148 6.88 -7.83 0.43
N SER A 149 7.91 -8.48 -0.12
CA SER A 149 8.54 -8.11 -1.40
C SER A 149 7.96 -9.00 -2.50
N ASP A 150 7.14 -8.40 -3.38
CA ASP A 150 6.54 -9.09 -4.52
C ASP A 150 7.59 -9.75 -5.42
N TYR A 151 8.76 -9.10 -5.58
CA TYR A 151 9.86 -9.67 -6.35
C TYR A 151 10.54 -10.86 -5.66
N ALA A 152 10.74 -10.82 -4.33
CA ALA A 152 11.28 -11.97 -3.61
C ALA A 152 10.34 -13.18 -3.67
N ILE A 153 9.03 -12.94 -3.55
CA ILE A 153 7.98 -13.95 -3.72
C ILE A 153 8.04 -14.53 -5.13
N ALA A 154 8.04 -13.69 -6.16
CA ALA A 154 8.09 -14.15 -7.54
C ALA A 154 9.36 -14.96 -7.85
N LEU A 155 10.50 -14.62 -7.26
CA LEU A 155 11.74 -15.40 -7.38
C LEU A 155 11.60 -16.78 -6.73
N ALA A 156 10.97 -16.87 -5.55
CA ALA A 156 10.77 -18.13 -4.86
C ALA A 156 9.76 -19.05 -5.58
N GLU A 157 8.75 -18.47 -6.22
CA GLU A 157 7.74 -19.19 -7.00
C GLU A 157 8.23 -19.61 -8.40
N ASP A 158 9.31 -19.00 -8.92
CA ASP A 158 9.83 -19.27 -10.28
C ASP A 158 10.61 -20.58 -10.40
N THR A 159 9.94 -21.70 -10.11
CA THR A 159 10.49 -23.06 -10.20
C THR A 159 10.91 -23.49 -11.61
N LYS A 160 10.39 -22.82 -12.65
CA LYS A 160 10.64 -23.14 -14.07
C LYS A 160 11.56 -22.15 -14.78
N GLY A 161 12.11 -21.15 -14.08
CA GLY A 161 12.94 -20.11 -14.71
C GLY A 161 12.19 -19.22 -15.72
N SER A 162 10.86 -19.18 -15.60
CA SER A 162 9.93 -18.48 -16.47
C SER A 162 9.93 -16.96 -16.26
N LEU A 163 10.26 -16.49 -15.05
CA LEU A 163 10.24 -15.07 -14.70
C LEU A 163 11.17 -14.26 -15.60
N LYS A 164 12.35 -14.80 -15.95
CA LYS A 164 13.28 -14.15 -16.88
C LYS A 164 12.66 -13.94 -18.27
N LYS A 165 11.91 -14.92 -18.77
CA LYS A 165 11.20 -14.84 -20.06
C LYS A 165 10.10 -13.77 -19.99
N SER A 166 9.33 -13.74 -18.91
CA SER A 166 8.28 -12.75 -18.67
C SER A 166 8.83 -11.33 -18.58
N ILE A 167 9.93 -11.11 -17.84
CA ILE A 167 10.62 -9.82 -17.76
C ILE A 167 11.11 -9.40 -19.14
N ALA A 168 11.72 -10.30 -19.91
CA ALA A 168 12.20 -9.99 -21.26
C ALA A 168 11.04 -9.59 -22.20
N HIS A 169 9.90 -10.28 -22.12
CA HIS A 169 8.70 -9.96 -22.88
C HIS A 169 8.16 -8.57 -22.51
N ALA A 170 7.97 -8.30 -21.22
CA ALA A 170 7.49 -7.00 -20.74
C ALA A 170 8.44 -5.85 -21.13
N ARG A 171 9.76 -6.04 -21.00
CA ARG A 171 10.76 -5.06 -21.45
C ARG A 171 10.69 -4.81 -22.96
N LYS A 172 10.46 -5.84 -23.78
CA LYS A 172 10.27 -5.69 -25.23
C LYS A 172 9.04 -4.84 -25.54
N LEU A 173 7.91 -5.10 -24.88
CA LEU A 173 6.69 -4.30 -25.04
C LEU A 173 6.92 -2.83 -24.69
N VAL A 174 7.51 -2.56 -23.52
CA VAL A 174 7.84 -1.18 -23.11
C VAL A 174 8.79 -0.50 -24.11
N LYS A 175 9.86 -1.18 -24.54
CA LYS A 175 10.81 -0.64 -25.53
C LYS A 175 10.14 -0.35 -26.88
N SER A 176 9.14 -1.13 -27.25
CA SER A 176 8.36 -0.93 -28.49
C SER A 176 7.26 0.15 -28.39
N GLY A 177 7.22 0.93 -27.30
CA GLY A 177 6.21 1.97 -27.09
C GLY A 177 4.85 1.45 -26.64
N LYS A 178 4.78 0.20 -26.15
CA LYS A 178 3.55 -0.48 -25.71
C LYS A 178 3.55 -0.82 -24.21
N PRO A 179 3.78 0.14 -23.30
CA PRO A 179 3.89 -0.14 -21.87
C PRO A 179 2.56 -0.60 -21.23
N HIS A 180 1.43 -0.23 -21.83
CA HIS A 180 0.08 -0.56 -21.36
C HIS A 180 -0.54 -1.77 -22.08
N GLU A 181 0.24 -2.47 -22.92
CA GLU A 181 -0.16 -3.75 -23.48
C GLU A 181 -0.24 -4.79 -22.36
N LEU A 182 -1.34 -5.55 -22.31
CA LEU A 182 -1.54 -6.60 -21.32
C LEU A 182 -0.53 -7.73 -21.53
N MET A 183 0.00 -8.26 -20.43
CA MET A 183 0.85 -9.44 -20.45
C MET A 183 0.02 -10.65 -20.91
N PRO A 184 0.49 -11.41 -21.92
CA PRO A 184 -0.17 -12.66 -22.32
C PRO A 184 -0.23 -13.67 -21.17
N LYS A 185 -1.28 -14.50 -21.11
CA LYS A 185 -1.51 -15.44 -20.00
C LYS A 185 -0.35 -16.42 -19.74
N ASP A 186 0.40 -16.80 -20.77
CA ASP A 186 1.51 -17.76 -20.68
C ASP A 186 2.81 -17.16 -20.13
N VAL A 187 2.94 -15.83 -20.14
CA VAL A 187 4.11 -15.10 -19.61
C VAL A 187 3.73 -14.04 -18.57
N GLY A 188 2.44 -13.86 -18.28
CA GLY A 188 1.92 -12.94 -17.29
C GLY A 188 1.87 -13.56 -15.88
N PRO A 189 1.59 -12.74 -14.86
CA PRO A 189 1.44 -13.21 -13.49
C PRO A 189 0.04 -13.81 -13.27
N TRP A 190 -0.25 -14.22 -12.03
CA TRP A 190 -1.54 -14.79 -11.65
C TRP A 190 -2.74 -13.83 -11.84
N PHE A 191 -2.49 -12.53 -11.94
CA PHE A 191 -3.48 -11.48 -12.18
C PHE A 191 -3.22 -10.79 -13.53
N VAL A 192 -4.25 -10.14 -14.08
CA VAL A 192 -4.11 -9.38 -15.34
C VAL A 192 -3.34 -8.09 -15.07
N CYS A 193 -2.22 -7.88 -15.77
CA CYS A 193 -1.50 -6.61 -15.72
C CYS A 193 -0.86 -6.26 -17.06
N ASP A 194 -0.60 -4.98 -17.25
CA ASP A 194 0.19 -4.52 -18.38
C ASP A 194 1.70 -4.66 -18.16
N ALA A 195 2.46 -4.51 -19.26
CA ALA A 195 3.91 -4.67 -19.26
C ALA A 195 4.62 -3.77 -18.25
N GLN A 196 4.21 -2.50 -18.11
CA GLN A 196 4.82 -1.61 -17.13
C GLN A 196 4.50 -2.02 -15.69
N ARG A 197 3.27 -2.48 -15.42
CA ARG A 197 2.88 -2.94 -14.09
C ARG A 197 3.64 -4.19 -13.71
N PHE A 198 3.78 -5.12 -14.65
CA PHE A 198 4.56 -6.34 -14.48
C PHE A 198 6.00 -6.01 -14.04
N LEU A 199 6.66 -5.10 -14.77
CA LEU A 199 8.03 -4.68 -14.43
C LEU A 199 8.09 -3.97 -13.07
N SER A 200 7.07 -3.18 -12.73
CA SER A 200 7.00 -2.50 -11.42
C SER A 200 7.01 -3.48 -10.26
N LEU A 201 6.31 -4.61 -10.37
CA LEU A 201 6.23 -5.62 -9.30
C LEU A 201 7.40 -6.60 -9.29
N TYR A 202 7.85 -7.01 -10.48
CA TYR A 202 8.69 -8.20 -10.63
C TYR A 202 10.10 -7.91 -11.14
N THR A 203 10.63 -6.72 -10.85
CA THR A 203 12.03 -6.40 -11.14
C THR A 203 12.74 -5.76 -9.94
N PRO A 204 14.03 -6.08 -9.73
CA PRO A 204 14.78 -5.57 -8.59
C PRO A 204 15.12 -4.08 -8.73
N GLU A 205 15.14 -3.52 -9.93
CA GLU A 205 15.37 -2.09 -10.15
C GLU A 205 14.15 -1.22 -9.84
N SER A 206 12.96 -1.82 -9.70
CA SER A 206 11.74 -1.08 -9.44
C SER A 206 11.81 -0.31 -8.12
N VAL A 207 11.25 0.90 -8.13
CA VAL A 207 11.06 1.71 -6.93
C VAL A 207 9.95 1.16 -6.02
N GLU A 208 9.09 0.27 -6.53
CA GLU A 208 8.07 -0.40 -5.74
C GLU A 208 8.63 -1.52 -4.87
N ASP A 209 9.79 -2.10 -5.25
CA ASP A 209 10.56 -3.04 -4.44
C ASP A 209 11.23 -2.32 -3.25
N THR A 210 10.36 -1.88 -2.34
CA THR A 210 10.63 -0.99 -1.20
C THR A 210 11.29 -1.75 -0.04
N PHE A 211 10.94 -3.02 0.12
CA PHE A 211 11.40 -3.89 1.21
C PHE A 211 12.19 -5.10 0.66
N PRO A 212 13.38 -4.89 0.05
CA PRO A 212 14.11 -5.93 -0.68
C PRO A 212 14.82 -6.95 0.23
N TYR A 213 14.13 -7.52 1.21
CA TYR A 213 14.70 -8.45 2.19
C TYR A 213 15.23 -9.76 1.57
N GLY A 214 14.80 -10.09 0.35
CA GLY A 214 15.30 -11.23 -0.42
C GLY A 214 16.52 -10.97 -1.27
N GLN A 215 17.06 -9.76 -1.23
CA GLN A 215 18.12 -9.34 -2.14
C GLN A 215 19.32 -8.79 -1.37
N LYS A 216 20.51 -8.90 -1.97
CA LYS A 216 21.73 -8.22 -1.48
C LYS A 216 21.73 -6.73 -1.91
N LYS A 217 20.62 -6.04 -1.69
CA LYS A 217 20.38 -4.65 -2.12
C LYS A 217 20.30 -3.74 -0.90
N ASN A 218 21.00 -2.61 -0.93
CA ASN A 218 20.85 -1.59 0.10
C ASN A 218 19.46 -0.94 -0.02
N PRO A 219 18.59 -1.00 1.02
CA PRO A 219 17.25 -0.46 0.94
C PRO A 219 17.24 1.05 1.15
N LYS A 220 17.78 1.80 0.17
CA LYS A 220 17.94 3.26 0.24
C LYS A 220 16.65 4.00 0.60
N LEU A 221 15.51 3.57 0.03
CA LEU A 221 14.21 4.15 0.31
C LEU A 221 13.76 3.88 1.76
N MET A 222 13.95 2.64 2.24
CA MET A 222 13.65 2.27 3.62
C MET A 222 14.39 3.19 4.61
N ASN A 223 15.70 3.34 4.37
CA ASN A 223 16.62 4.11 5.19
C ASN A 223 16.42 5.63 5.08
N SER A 224 15.67 6.14 4.10
CA SER A 224 15.44 7.59 3.96
C SER A 224 14.26 8.11 4.78
N VAL A 225 13.43 7.22 5.34
CA VAL A 225 12.24 7.59 6.11
C VAL A 225 12.59 7.60 7.60
N SER A 226 12.39 8.73 8.26
CA SER A 226 12.60 8.90 9.71
C SER A 226 11.31 8.86 10.53
N VAL A 227 10.16 8.74 9.86
CA VAL A 227 8.85 8.69 10.49
C VAL A 227 8.76 7.44 11.37
N PRO A 228 8.27 7.55 12.62
CA PRO A 228 8.02 6.37 13.45
C PRO A 228 7.20 5.34 12.69
N THR A 229 7.64 4.09 12.69
CA THR A 229 6.98 3.02 11.92
C THR A 229 6.69 1.80 12.79
N LEU A 230 5.47 1.29 12.73
CA LEU A 230 5.09 0.00 13.28
C LEU A 230 4.96 -1.00 12.13
N VAL A 231 5.71 -2.09 12.20
CA VAL A 231 5.58 -3.20 11.24
C VAL A 231 4.91 -4.38 11.95
N LEU A 232 3.81 -4.88 11.39
CA LEU A 232 3.14 -6.09 11.82
C LEU A 232 3.19 -7.11 10.69
N LEU A 233 3.88 -8.24 10.93
CA LEU A 233 3.90 -9.38 10.02
C LEU A 233 2.86 -10.41 10.44
N ALA A 234 2.22 -11.05 9.46
CA ALA A 234 1.38 -12.21 9.70
C ALA A 234 2.27 -13.43 9.97
N GLY A 235 2.01 -14.15 11.08
CA GLY A 235 2.86 -15.26 11.51
C GLY A 235 2.75 -16.51 10.64
N ALA A 236 1.65 -16.65 9.90
CA ALA A 236 1.40 -17.73 8.96
C ALA A 236 0.97 -17.15 7.60
N ASP A 237 1.68 -16.11 7.14
CA ASP A 237 1.43 -15.44 5.86
C ASP A 237 1.63 -16.42 4.69
N GLU A 238 0.54 -16.75 4.00
CA GLU A 238 0.48 -17.68 2.88
C GLU A 238 1.21 -17.18 1.62
N HIS A 239 1.57 -15.89 1.57
CA HIS A 239 2.35 -15.31 0.48
C HIS A 239 3.83 -15.15 0.84
N GLY A 240 4.23 -15.44 2.09
CA GLY A 240 5.62 -15.30 2.51
C GLY A 240 6.54 -16.29 1.80
N ASP A 241 7.64 -15.79 1.23
CA ASP A 241 8.68 -16.61 0.61
C ASP A 241 9.68 -17.20 1.64
N ARG A 242 9.54 -16.82 2.91
CA ARG A 242 10.42 -17.21 4.02
C ARG A 242 9.72 -17.04 5.37
N PRO A 243 10.26 -17.61 6.46
CA PRO A 243 9.70 -17.42 7.80
C PRO A 243 9.59 -15.94 8.19
N ALA A 244 8.46 -15.53 8.78
CA ALA A 244 8.24 -14.14 9.21
C ALA A 244 9.35 -13.61 10.12
N ARG A 245 9.99 -14.46 10.95
CA ARG A 245 11.11 -14.08 11.81
C ARG A 245 12.35 -13.61 11.05
N GLU A 246 12.58 -14.09 9.83
CA GLU A 246 13.67 -13.59 8.97
C GLU A 246 13.37 -12.18 8.48
N ILE A 247 12.12 -11.94 8.06
CA ILE A 247 11.65 -10.62 7.63
C ILE A 247 11.71 -9.64 8.82
N VAL A 248 11.36 -10.07 10.04
CA VAL A 248 11.53 -9.27 11.27
C VAL A 248 12.96 -8.79 11.42
N ARG A 249 13.94 -9.70 11.39
CA ARG A 249 15.36 -9.35 11.56
C ARG A 249 15.83 -8.35 10.50
N TRP A 250 15.32 -8.49 9.27
CA TRP A 250 15.62 -7.52 8.22
C TRP A 250 15.06 -6.13 8.54
N PHE A 251 13.79 -6.04 8.94
CA PHE A 251 13.20 -4.76 9.33
C PHE A 251 13.88 -4.15 10.56
N GLU A 252 14.22 -4.93 11.58
CA GLU A 252 14.92 -4.44 12.78
C GLU A 252 16.30 -3.85 12.44
N LYS A 253 16.98 -4.40 11.43
CA LYS A 253 18.27 -3.89 10.93
C LYS A 253 18.14 -2.58 10.14
N HIS A 254 17.01 -2.37 9.45
CA HIS A 254 16.85 -1.31 8.45
C HIS A 254 15.85 -0.22 8.82
N LEU A 255 15.03 -0.42 9.86
CA LEU A 255 14.14 0.61 10.40
C LEU A 255 14.95 1.63 11.18
N ASN A 256 14.89 2.90 10.76
CA ASN A 256 15.49 4.00 11.51
C ASN A 256 14.78 4.28 12.84
N ASN A 257 13.45 4.22 12.84
CA ASN A 257 12.63 4.57 14.00
C ASN A 257 11.34 3.75 13.96
N GLY A 258 11.18 2.84 14.90
CA GLY A 258 10.01 1.98 14.90
C GLY A 258 10.16 0.72 15.71
N ARG A 259 9.20 -0.18 15.52
CA ARG A 259 9.27 -1.55 16.03
C ARG A 259 8.59 -2.50 15.08
N VAL A 260 9.01 -3.75 15.15
CA VAL A 260 8.47 -4.85 14.35
C VAL A 260 7.84 -5.87 15.30
N ALA A 261 6.72 -6.46 14.91
CA ALA A 261 6.11 -7.55 15.65
C ALA A 261 5.45 -8.56 14.70
N ILE A 262 5.27 -9.78 15.18
CA ILE A 262 4.51 -10.83 14.49
C ILE A 262 3.16 -10.98 15.18
N VAL A 263 2.08 -11.02 14.40
CA VAL A 263 0.77 -11.46 14.86
C VAL A 263 0.71 -12.98 14.64
N PRO A 264 0.68 -13.80 15.70
CA PRO A 264 0.81 -15.24 15.56
C PRO A 264 -0.44 -15.86 14.95
N ARG A 265 -0.25 -16.93 14.16
CA ARG A 265 -1.33 -17.79 13.63
C ARG A 265 -2.39 -17.05 12.78
N VAL A 266 -2.00 -15.97 12.12
CA VAL A 266 -2.86 -15.30 11.12
C VAL A 266 -2.20 -15.35 9.76
N GLN A 267 -3.06 -15.41 8.75
CA GLN A 267 -2.75 -15.29 7.33
C GLN A 267 -2.61 -13.82 6.91
N HIS A 268 -2.28 -13.56 5.65
CA HIS A 268 -1.97 -12.25 5.07
C HIS A 268 -3.05 -11.18 5.31
N SER A 269 -4.31 -11.61 5.39
CA SER A 269 -5.46 -10.75 5.68
C SER A 269 -5.63 -10.37 7.16
N PHE A 270 -4.80 -10.93 8.05
CA PHE A 270 -4.93 -10.81 9.51
C PHE A 270 -6.30 -11.24 10.07
N HIS A 271 -7.05 -12.05 9.33
CA HIS A 271 -8.34 -12.58 9.77
C HIS A 271 -8.23 -13.28 11.12
N GLY A 272 -9.14 -12.95 12.05
CA GLY A 272 -9.12 -13.47 13.43
C GLY A 272 -8.09 -12.79 14.36
N GLY A 273 -7.15 -12.01 13.81
CA GLY A 273 -6.15 -11.23 14.54
C GLY A 273 -6.53 -9.79 14.80
N GLU A 274 -7.74 -9.35 14.44
CA GLU A 274 -8.09 -7.92 14.34
C GLU A 274 -7.97 -7.21 15.71
N LYS A 275 -8.31 -7.88 16.81
CA LYS A 275 -8.13 -7.35 18.17
C LYS A 275 -6.66 -7.14 18.53
N VAL A 276 -5.79 -8.07 18.12
CA VAL A 276 -4.34 -7.98 18.35
C VAL A 276 -3.76 -6.85 17.52
N VAL A 277 -4.08 -6.81 16.22
CA VAL A 277 -3.66 -5.73 15.30
C VAL A 277 -4.10 -4.37 15.84
N ALA A 278 -5.38 -4.21 16.18
CA ALA A 278 -5.91 -2.95 16.71
C ALA A 278 -5.25 -2.54 18.02
N ARG A 279 -4.94 -3.48 18.92
CA ARG A 279 -4.20 -3.19 20.16
C ARG A 279 -2.80 -2.67 19.88
N GLU A 280 -2.06 -3.32 19.00
CA GLU A 280 -0.69 -2.92 18.65
C GLU A 280 -0.64 -1.54 17.97
N ILE A 281 -1.61 -1.27 17.08
CA ILE A 281 -1.76 0.04 16.43
C ILE A 281 -2.15 1.11 17.45
N ARG A 282 -3.11 0.83 18.36
CA ARG A 282 -3.50 1.78 19.41
C ARG A 282 -2.31 2.18 20.27
N ARG A 283 -1.54 1.19 20.76
CA ARG A 283 -0.31 1.43 21.53
C ARG A 283 0.71 2.30 20.79
N PHE A 284 0.70 2.25 19.46
CA PHE A 284 1.59 3.04 18.62
C PHE A 284 1.07 4.48 18.40
N VAL A 285 -0.24 4.67 18.15
CA VAL A 285 -0.82 5.99 17.84
C VAL A 285 -1.26 6.81 19.06
N THR A 286 -1.12 6.25 20.28
CA THR A 286 -1.41 6.95 21.54
C THR A 286 -0.18 7.40 22.31
N LYS A 287 1.03 7.00 21.89
CA LYS A 287 2.29 7.60 22.34
C LYS A 287 2.39 9.02 21.77
#